data_AF-A0A9X2ENT3-F1
#
_entry.id   AF-A0A9X2ENT3-F1
#
_cell.length_a   1.000
_cell.length_b   1.000
_cell.length_c   1.000
_cell.angle_alpha   90.00
_cell.angle_beta   90.00
_cell.angle_gamma   90.00
#
_symmetry.space_group_name_H-M   'P 1'
#
loop_
_entity.id
_entity.type
_entity.pdbx_description
1 polymer ?
#
loop_
_entity_poly.entity_id
_entity_poly.type
_entity_poly.pdbx_seq_one_letter_code
_entity_poly.pdbx_strand_id
1 'polypeptide(L)'
;MSRLKLFSLDVGADFVGRVAASLGEPVSRHEERQFDDGEHKVRPLDDVEGADVFLVQSLYGDAISCVDQKIMRSLFFIGAVRDAGAARVTAVIPYLCYARKERRSHLRDPVPSRYLATFLEAAGVDVVVTMDVHCLSAFENGFRCRTVHLLSRSLFIEAARVRLCGDAGPLIVLSPDEGGIKRAEKFRLALSDELGVPVASAFVEKYRSGTLLSGGTLVGEVKDAAVLIVDDLLATGATICRAVQAVTAGGARRVLVFCAHGQFSRDAHHNMANLPVESVTVTNSLPQIQTSGHVEWVDCAPLIADCIRRIHDNGPVTELTI
;
A
#
# COMPACT_ATOMS: atom_id res chain seq x y z
N MET A 1 -26.79 16.05 -7.86
CA MET A 1 -25.53 15.39 -7.48
C MET A 1 -25.84 13.90 -7.37
N SER A 2 -25.01 13.04 -7.96
CA SER A 2 -25.18 11.59 -7.78
C SER A 2 -24.99 11.26 -6.31
N ARG A 3 -25.70 10.25 -5.81
CA ARG A 3 -25.59 9.83 -4.41
C ARG A 3 -24.32 8.98 -4.25
N LEU A 4 -23.46 9.31 -3.29
CA LEU A 4 -22.30 8.49 -2.95
C LEU A 4 -22.74 7.20 -2.25
N LYS A 5 -22.13 6.06 -2.62
CA LYS A 5 -22.33 4.76 -1.95
C LYS A 5 -21.00 4.08 -1.67
N LEU A 6 -20.68 3.89 -0.40
CA LEU A 6 -19.43 3.27 0.06
C LEU A 6 -19.66 1.81 0.45
N PHE A 7 -18.98 0.86 -0.19
CA PHE A 7 -19.05 -0.57 0.14
C PHE A 7 -17.67 -1.12 0.48
N SER A 8 -17.65 -2.25 1.18
CA SER A 8 -16.47 -3.11 1.37
C SER A 8 -16.97 -4.54 1.50
N LEU A 9 -16.18 -5.49 1.01
CA LEU A 9 -16.45 -6.93 1.14
C LEU A 9 -15.52 -7.57 2.17
N ASP A 10 -14.74 -6.79 2.90
CA ASP A 10 -13.69 -7.34 3.76
C ASP A 10 -14.28 -7.80 5.09
N VAL A 11 -14.11 -9.10 5.38
CA VAL A 11 -14.60 -9.73 6.61
C VAL A 11 -13.45 -9.77 7.61
N GLY A 12 -13.37 -8.80 8.52
CA GLY A 12 -12.49 -8.90 9.70
C GLY A 12 -11.54 -7.73 9.99
N ALA A 13 -11.47 -6.70 9.14
CA ALA A 13 -10.75 -5.47 9.43
C ALA A 13 -11.66 -4.25 9.26
N ASP A 14 -11.84 -3.47 10.33
CA ASP A 14 -12.63 -2.24 10.30
C ASP A 14 -11.88 -1.07 9.63
N PHE A 15 -11.31 -1.31 8.45
CA PHE A 15 -10.67 -0.26 7.65
C PHE A 15 -11.74 0.60 6.98
N VAL A 16 -12.77 -0.03 6.39
CA VAL A 16 -13.86 0.70 5.74
C VAL A 16 -14.64 1.58 6.72
N GLY A 17 -14.83 1.18 7.99
CA GLY A 17 -15.49 2.01 8.98
C GLY A 17 -14.68 3.26 9.34
N ARG A 18 -13.34 3.17 9.35
CA ARG A 18 -12.46 4.34 9.50
C ARG A 18 -12.54 5.28 8.31
N VAL A 19 -12.62 4.74 7.10
CA VAL A 19 -12.84 5.52 5.86
C VAL A 19 -14.20 6.22 5.92
N ALA A 20 -15.25 5.48 6.26
CA ALA A 20 -16.61 5.97 6.44
C ALA A 20 -16.69 7.12 7.46
N ALA A 21 -16.07 6.94 8.64
CA ALA A 21 -16.01 7.96 9.67
C ALA A 21 -15.27 9.23 9.21
N SER A 22 -14.16 9.08 8.47
CA SER A 22 -13.38 10.20 7.93
C SER A 22 -14.09 10.91 6.76
N LEU A 23 -14.90 10.16 6.01
CA LEU A 23 -15.69 10.68 4.89
C LEU A 23 -16.96 11.39 5.36
N GLY A 24 -17.52 10.96 6.50
CA GLY A 24 -18.83 11.40 6.99
C GLY A 24 -20.00 10.64 6.37
N GLU A 25 -19.76 9.45 5.83
CA GLU A 25 -20.73 8.66 5.06
C GLU A 25 -20.82 7.23 5.61
N PRO A 26 -22.02 6.64 5.77
CA PRO A 26 -22.16 5.29 6.29
C PRO A 26 -21.70 4.24 5.27
N VAL A 27 -21.21 3.10 5.78
CA VAL A 27 -20.97 1.92 4.95
C VAL A 27 -22.32 1.37 4.47
N SER A 28 -22.47 1.26 3.16
CA SER A 28 -23.67 0.75 2.49
C SER A 28 -23.78 -0.76 2.65
N ARG A 29 -25.02 -1.23 2.76
CA ARG A 29 -25.31 -2.63 3.06
C ARG A 29 -25.21 -3.50 1.82
N HIS A 30 -24.59 -4.66 1.95
CA HIS A 30 -24.54 -5.69 0.93
C HIS A 30 -24.87 -7.06 1.55
N GLU A 31 -25.26 -8.00 0.71
CA GLU A 31 -25.38 -9.41 1.07
C GLU A 31 -24.20 -10.16 0.46
N GLU A 32 -23.57 -10.99 1.27
CA GLU A 32 -22.65 -12.00 0.81
C GLU A 32 -23.07 -13.37 1.34
N ARG A 33 -23.09 -14.37 0.45
CA ARG A 33 -23.44 -15.74 0.79
C ARG A 33 -22.53 -16.70 0.07
N GLN A 34 -21.89 -17.58 0.81
CA GLN A 34 -21.13 -18.70 0.27
C GLN A 34 -22.06 -19.90 0.06
N PHE A 35 -21.87 -20.62 -1.04
CA PHE A 35 -22.51 -21.91 -1.34
C PHE A 35 -21.60 -23.06 -0.92
N ASP A 36 -22.17 -24.25 -0.70
CA ASP A 36 -21.47 -25.42 -0.16
C ASP A 36 -20.35 -25.95 -1.09
N ASP A 37 -20.41 -25.66 -2.39
CA ASP A 37 -19.42 -26.04 -3.40
C ASP A 37 -18.28 -25.02 -3.57
N GLY A 38 -18.31 -23.92 -2.81
CA GLY A 38 -17.29 -22.88 -2.84
C GLY A 38 -17.61 -21.69 -3.75
N GLU A 39 -18.74 -21.70 -4.48
CA GLU A 39 -19.24 -20.51 -5.16
C GLU A 39 -19.72 -19.44 -4.15
N HIS A 40 -19.85 -18.19 -4.60
CA HIS A 40 -20.37 -17.11 -3.78
C HIS A 40 -21.33 -16.20 -4.54
N LYS A 41 -22.36 -15.75 -3.83
CA LYS A 41 -23.27 -14.69 -4.24
C LYS A 41 -22.89 -13.42 -3.50
N VAL A 42 -22.82 -12.32 -4.22
CA VAL A 42 -22.64 -10.98 -3.65
C VAL A 42 -23.57 -10.00 -4.35
N ARG A 43 -24.27 -9.12 -3.60
CA ARG A 43 -25.13 -8.08 -4.19
C ARG A 43 -25.29 -6.87 -3.27
N PRO A 44 -25.54 -5.67 -3.80
CA PRO A 44 -25.96 -4.54 -2.99
C PRO A 44 -27.35 -4.80 -2.38
N LEU A 45 -27.56 -4.34 -1.14
CA LEU A 45 -28.87 -4.28 -0.49
C LEU A 45 -29.45 -2.87 -0.52
N ASP A 46 -28.58 -1.87 -0.50
CA ASP A 46 -28.96 -0.49 -0.71
C ASP A 46 -29.09 -0.19 -2.21
N ASP A 47 -30.05 0.66 -2.56
CA ASP A 47 -30.25 1.11 -3.94
C ASP A 47 -29.02 1.88 -4.46
N VAL A 48 -28.57 1.53 -5.67
CA VAL A 48 -27.39 2.07 -6.35
C VAL A 48 -27.72 2.67 -7.72
N GLU A 49 -28.99 2.69 -8.15
CA GLU A 49 -29.35 3.26 -9.45
C GLU A 49 -28.97 4.75 -9.49
N GLY A 50 -28.20 5.14 -10.51
CA GLY A 50 -27.67 6.50 -10.67
C GLY A 50 -26.62 6.93 -9.63
N ALA A 51 -26.17 6.02 -8.75
CA ALA A 51 -25.21 6.34 -7.68
C ALA A 51 -23.76 6.37 -8.17
N ASP A 52 -22.91 7.07 -7.40
CA ASP A 52 -21.45 7.00 -7.51
C ASP A 52 -20.93 6.03 -6.45
N VAL A 53 -20.56 4.84 -6.89
CA VAL A 53 -20.24 3.69 -6.04
C VAL A 53 -18.74 3.59 -5.83
N PHE A 54 -18.32 3.47 -4.58
CA PHE A 54 -16.94 3.23 -4.17
C PHE A 54 -16.85 1.87 -3.47
N LEU A 55 -16.09 0.95 -4.04
CA LEU A 55 -15.76 -0.33 -3.41
C LEU A 55 -14.37 -0.22 -2.77
N VAL A 56 -14.29 -0.16 -1.45
CA VAL A 56 -13.02 -0.15 -0.69
C VAL A 56 -12.66 -1.58 -0.33
N GLN A 57 -11.65 -2.14 -1.01
CA GLN A 57 -11.23 -3.52 -0.80
C GLN A 57 -9.74 -3.70 -1.10
N SER A 58 -8.93 -3.93 -0.06
CA SER A 58 -7.56 -4.41 -0.28
C SER A 58 -7.56 -5.86 -0.75
N LEU A 59 -6.67 -6.18 -1.69
CA LEU A 59 -6.57 -7.51 -2.30
C LEU A 59 -5.36 -8.24 -1.71
N TYR A 60 -5.59 -9.01 -0.65
CA TYR A 60 -4.55 -9.77 0.05
C TYR A 60 -5.09 -11.14 0.48
N GLY A 61 -4.19 -12.05 0.87
CA GLY A 61 -4.56 -13.33 1.44
C GLY A 61 -4.44 -13.28 2.96
N ASP A 62 -5.42 -13.86 3.66
CA ASP A 62 -5.43 -14.02 5.10
C ASP A 62 -5.91 -15.43 5.50
N ALA A 63 -6.17 -15.64 6.80
CA ALA A 63 -6.62 -16.93 7.32
C ALA A 63 -8.04 -17.32 6.87
N ILE A 64 -8.84 -16.36 6.40
CA ILE A 64 -10.26 -16.54 6.04
C ILE A 64 -10.41 -16.70 4.54
N SER A 65 -9.68 -15.90 3.76
CA SER A 65 -9.84 -15.84 2.31
C SER A 65 -8.51 -15.61 1.59
N CYS A 66 -8.36 -16.26 0.44
CA CYS A 66 -7.20 -16.08 -0.41
C CYS A 66 -7.37 -14.85 -1.33
N VAL A 67 -6.25 -14.40 -1.91
CA VAL A 67 -6.21 -13.26 -2.84
C VAL A 67 -7.22 -13.46 -3.99
N ASP A 68 -7.31 -14.66 -4.53
CA ASP A 68 -8.14 -14.96 -5.70
C ASP A 68 -9.63 -14.89 -5.37
N GLN A 69 -10.04 -15.34 -4.18
CA GLN A 69 -11.41 -15.19 -3.68
C GLN A 69 -11.78 -13.71 -3.54
N LYS A 70 -10.90 -12.88 -2.95
CA LYS A 70 -11.15 -11.43 -2.83
C LYS A 70 -11.26 -10.75 -4.19
N ILE A 71 -10.45 -11.15 -5.17
CA ILE A 71 -10.56 -10.67 -6.56
C ILE A 71 -11.93 -11.06 -7.12
N MET A 72 -12.30 -12.34 -7.10
CA MET A 72 -13.55 -12.81 -7.69
C MET A 72 -14.79 -12.17 -7.05
N ARG A 73 -14.80 -12.03 -5.73
CA ARG A 73 -15.87 -11.31 -4.98
C ARG A 73 -15.97 -9.85 -5.41
N SER A 74 -14.83 -9.16 -5.56
CA SER A 74 -14.80 -7.76 -6.02
C SER A 74 -15.32 -7.63 -7.44
N LEU A 75 -14.90 -8.51 -8.36
CA LEU A 75 -15.35 -8.51 -9.75
C LEU A 75 -16.86 -8.73 -9.85
N PHE A 76 -17.39 -9.70 -9.13
CA PHE A 76 -18.84 -9.97 -9.12
C PHE A 76 -19.64 -8.84 -8.49
N PHE A 77 -19.12 -8.21 -7.43
CA PHE A 77 -19.80 -7.07 -6.83
C PHE A 77 -19.81 -5.85 -7.75
N ILE A 78 -18.69 -5.56 -8.42
CA ILE A 78 -18.59 -4.49 -9.43
C ILE A 78 -19.61 -4.75 -10.55
N GLY A 79 -19.67 -5.96 -11.09
CA GLY A 79 -20.67 -6.33 -12.08
C GLY A 79 -22.11 -6.15 -11.56
N ALA A 80 -22.39 -6.61 -10.34
CA ALA A 80 -23.71 -6.51 -9.74
C ALA A 80 -24.19 -5.06 -9.55
N VAL A 81 -23.31 -4.13 -9.15
CA VAL A 81 -23.70 -2.70 -9.02
C VAL A 81 -23.86 -2.03 -10.39
N ARG A 82 -23.14 -2.50 -11.43
CA ARG A 82 -23.31 -2.03 -12.80
C ARG A 82 -24.64 -2.47 -13.39
N ASP A 83 -24.99 -3.74 -13.26
CA ASP A 83 -26.27 -4.28 -13.70
C ASP A 83 -27.45 -3.59 -12.98
N ALA A 84 -27.24 -3.14 -11.75
CA ALA A 84 -28.19 -2.37 -10.96
C ALA A 84 -28.23 -0.85 -11.30
N GLY A 85 -27.52 -0.41 -12.34
CA GLY A 85 -27.63 0.96 -12.87
C GLY A 85 -26.74 1.99 -12.18
N ALA A 86 -25.66 1.61 -11.50
CA ALA A 86 -24.70 2.56 -10.94
C ALA A 86 -24.10 3.47 -12.03
N ALA A 87 -24.16 4.79 -11.82
CA ALA A 87 -23.68 5.78 -12.77
C ALA A 87 -22.15 5.76 -12.90
N ARG A 88 -21.45 5.54 -11.79
CA ARG A 88 -20.00 5.42 -11.75
C ARG A 88 -19.57 4.38 -10.72
N VAL A 89 -18.53 3.60 -11.02
CA VAL A 89 -17.95 2.62 -10.10
C VAL A 89 -16.44 2.84 -9.96
N THR A 90 -16.01 3.16 -8.75
CA THR A 90 -14.60 3.33 -8.37
C THR A 90 -14.16 2.16 -7.51
N ALA A 91 -13.15 1.41 -7.95
CA ALA A 91 -12.49 0.41 -7.13
C ALA A 91 -11.35 1.09 -6.34
N VAL A 92 -11.53 1.20 -5.03
CA VAL A 92 -10.52 1.72 -4.10
C VAL A 92 -9.81 0.53 -3.48
N ILE A 93 -8.57 0.29 -3.92
CA ILE A 93 -7.78 -0.89 -3.60
C ILE A 93 -6.49 -0.43 -2.88
N PRO A 94 -6.54 -0.18 -1.56
CA PRO A 94 -5.39 0.36 -0.81
C PRO A 94 -4.13 -0.48 -1.01
N TYR A 95 -4.24 -1.81 -0.99
CA TYR A 95 -3.18 -2.73 -1.40
C TYR A 95 -3.59 -3.53 -2.64
N LEU A 96 -2.88 -3.32 -3.74
CA LEU A 96 -3.10 -4.01 -5.02
C LEU A 96 -2.22 -5.27 -5.13
N CYS A 97 -2.83 -6.45 -5.14
CA CYS A 97 -2.13 -7.70 -5.35
C CYS A 97 -1.49 -7.80 -6.75
N TYR A 98 -0.60 -8.79 -6.92
CA TYR A 98 0.06 -9.09 -8.19
C TYR A 98 0.92 -7.96 -8.78
N ALA A 99 1.08 -6.84 -8.07
CA ALA A 99 1.88 -5.68 -8.50
C ALA A 99 3.40 -5.94 -8.55
N ARG A 100 3.89 -7.02 -7.93
CA ARG A 100 5.31 -7.44 -7.94
C ARG A 100 5.76 -8.17 -9.22
N LYS A 101 4.82 -8.48 -10.13
CA LYS A 101 5.11 -9.13 -11.41
C LYS A 101 4.50 -8.31 -12.55
N GLU A 102 5.17 -7.21 -12.81
CA GLU A 102 4.81 -6.16 -13.75
C GLU A 102 5.56 -6.24 -15.09
N ARG A 103 6.62 -7.06 -15.14
CA ARG A 103 7.39 -7.34 -16.36
C ARG A 103 7.83 -8.79 -16.45
N ARG A 104 8.16 -9.21 -17.67
CA ARG A 104 8.81 -10.49 -17.93
C ARG A 104 10.27 -10.41 -17.47
N SER A 105 10.69 -11.34 -16.63
CA SER A 105 12.08 -11.47 -16.17
C SER A 105 12.78 -12.64 -16.86
N HIS A 106 11.99 -13.65 -17.26
CA HIS A 106 12.40 -14.81 -18.02
C HIS A 106 11.51 -15.02 -19.25
N LEU A 107 11.99 -15.86 -20.16
CA LEU A 107 11.23 -16.28 -21.34
C LEU A 107 9.90 -16.94 -20.90
N ARG A 108 8.80 -16.54 -21.54
CA ARG A 108 7.42 -17.01 -21.26
C ARG A 108 6.84 -16.63 -19.88
N ASP A 109 7.44 -15.68 -19.17
CA ASP A 109 6.85 -15.16 -17.94
C ASP A 109 5.46 -14.51 -18.19
N PRO A 110 4.49 -14.73 -17.28
CA PRO A 110 3.24 -13.98 -17.29
C PRO A 110 3.47 -12.55 -16.79
N VAL A 111 2.47 -11.68 -17.04
CA VAL A 111 2.39 -10.33 -16.46
C VAL A 111 1.04 -10.20 -15.73
N PRO A 112 0.88 -10.81 -14.55
CA PRO A 112 -0.41 -10.89 -13.84
C PRO A 112 -1.03 -9.54 -13.51
N SER A 113 -0.22 -8.53 -13.20
CA SER A 113 -0.69 -7.14 -12.98
C SER A 113 -1.52 -6.59 -14.15
N ARG A 114 -1.10 -6.87 -15.39
CA ARG A 114 -1.85 -6.51 -16.60
C ARG A 114 -3.17 -7.27 -16.69
N TYR A 115 -3.16 -8.56 -16.36
CA TYR A 115 -4.38 -9.39 -16.41
C TYR A 115 -5.41 -8.93 -15.37
N LEU A 116 -4.95 -8.61 -14.16
CA LEU A 116 -5.79 -8.05 -13.11
C LEU A 116 -6.43 -6.73 -13.54
N ALA A 117 -5.67 -5.85 -14.19
CA ALA A 117 -6.21 -4.60 -14.75
C ALA A 117 -7.33 -4.89 -15.78
N THR A 118 -7.07 -5.81 -16.72
CA THR A 118 -8.08 -6.22 -17.71
C THR A 118 -9.34 -6.81 -17.06
N PHE A 119 -9.20 -7.59 -15.98
CA PHE A 119 -10.36 -8.17 -15.29
C PHE A 119 -11.23 -7.10 -14.61
N LEU A 120 -10.61 -6.16 -13.89
CA LEU A 120 -11.33 -5.06 -13.24
C LEU A 120 -12.06 -4.18 -14.25
N GLU A 121 -11.43 -3.89 -15.40
CA GLU A 121 -12.05 -3.13 -16.48
C GLU A 121 -13.19 -3.88 -17.16
N ALA A 122 -13.01 -5.18 -17.40
CA ALA A 122 -14.04 -6.03 -17.97
C ALA A 122 -15.26 -6.17 -17.05
N ALA A 123 -15.06 -6.15 -15.73
CA ALA A 123 -16.17 -6.09 -14.76
C ALA A 123 -16.90 -4.73 -14.78
N GLY A 124 -16.28 -3.71 -15.39
CA GLY A 124 -16.86 -2.38 -15.55
C GLY A 124 -16.41 -1.43 -14.44
N VAL A 125 -15.14 -1.32 -14.11
CA VAL A 125 -14.65 -0.21 -13.26
C VAL A 125 -14.42 1.07 -14.10
N ASP A 126 -14.78 2.26 -13.59
CA ASP A 126 -14.47 3.55 -14.24
C ASP A 126 -13.16 4.16 -13.74
N VAL A 127 -12.89 3.98 -12.45
CA VAL A 127 -11.73 4.57 -11.77
C VAL A 127 -11.12 3.54 -10.84
N VAL A 128 -9.79 3.43 -10.87
CA VAL A 128 -9.03 2.60 -9.92
C VAL A 128 -8.18 3.50 -9.04
N VAL A 129 -8.38 3.42 -7.74
CA VAL A 129 -7.57 4.10 -6.73
C VAL A 129 -6.72 3.05 -6.04
N THR A 130 -5.43 3.30 -5.89
CA THR A 130 -4.53 2.43 -5.11
C THR A 130 -3.48 3.26 -4.39
N MET A 131 -2.73 2.67 -3.46
CA MET A 131 -1.70 3.36 -2.69
C MET A 131 -0.35 2.66 -2.88
N ASP A 132 0.73 3.43 -2.99
CA ASP A 132 2.13 2.94 -3.00
C ASP A 132 2.40 1.67 -3.82
N VAL A 133 1.88 1.61 -5.05
CA VAL A 133 2.16 0.47 -5.95
C VAL A 133 3.65 0.25 -6.17
N HIS A 134 4.00 -1.02 -6.32
CA HIS A 134 5.38 -1.46 -6.52
C HIS A 134 6.07 -0.76 -7.71
N CYS A 135 5.34 -0.58 -8.82
CA CYS A 135 5.83 0.11 -10.02
C CYS A 135 4.73 1.00 -10.61
N LEU A 136 4.85 2.30 -10.38
CA LEU A 136 3.87 3.30 -10.81
C LEU A 136 3.60 3.27 -12.31
N SER A 137 4.65 3.25 -13.13
CA SER A 137 4.49 3.25 -14.58
C SER A 137 3.76 2.00 -15.08
N ALA A 138 3.96 0.84 -14.45
CA ALA A 138 3.25 -0.36 -14.86
C ALA A 138 1.78 -0.34 -14.45
N PHE A 139 1.46 0.25 -13.29
CA PHE A 139 0.09 0.48 -12.86
C PHE A 139 -0.64 1.40 -13.85
N GLU A 140 -0.10 2.60 -14.11
CA GLU A 140 -0.72 3.58 -15.01
C GLU A 140 -0.88 3.05 -16.45
N ASN A 141 0.09 2.27 -16.95
CA ASN A 141 0.01 1.69 -18.30
C ASN A 141 -0.79 0.38 -18.36
N GLY A 142 -1.07 -0.24 -17.22
CA GLY A 142 -1.83 -1.49 -17.11
C GLY A 142 -3.32 -1.27 -17.32
N PHE A 143 -3.84 -0.16 -16.80
CA PHE A 143 -5.23 0.27 -16.96
C PHE A 143 -5.40 1.21 -18.17
N ARG A 144 -6.61 1.22 -18.70
CA ARG A 144 -7.19 2.10 -19.73
C ARG A 144 -8.22 3.06 -19.14
N CYS A 145 -8.86 2.67 -18.04
CA CYS A 145 -9.69 3.55 -17.23
C CYS A 145 -8.84 4.57 -16.42
N ARG A 146 -9.49 5.51 -15.74
CA ARG A 146 -8.78 6.53 -14.95
C ARG A 146 -8.12 5.86 -13.73
N THR A 147 -6.83 6.11 -13.54
CA THR A 147 -6.10 5.63 -12.36
C THR A 147 -5.74 6.77 -11.41
N VAL A 148 -5.76 6.50 -10.11
CA VAL A 148 -5.30 7.40 -9.06
C VAL A 148 -4.34 6.62 -8.14
N HIS A 149 -3.11 7.09 -8.02
CA HIS A 149 -2.09 6.48 -7.18
C HIS A 149 -1.79 7.37 -5.98
N LEU A 150 -2.26 6.95 -4.81
CA LEU A 150 -2.04 7.63 -3.54
C LEU A 150 -0.65 7.34 -2.98
N LEU A 151 -0.09 8.32 -2.27
CA LEU A 151 1.20 8.18 -1.59
C LEU A 151 1.04 8.28 -0.07
N SER A 152 1.50 7.28 0.67
CA SER A 152 1.59 7.32 2.14
C SER A 152 2.71 8.23 2.65
N ARG A 153 3.51 8.81 1.75
CA ARG A 153 4.66 9.66 2.06
C ARG A 153 4.34 10.74 3.10
N SER A 154 3.26 11.50 2.94
CA SER A 154 2.91 12.57 3.89
C SER A 154 2.63 12.04 5.30
N LEU A 155 1.97 10.88 5.41
CA LEU A 155 1.72 10.21 6.70
C LEU A 155 3.03 9.80 7.39
N PHE A 156 3.98 9.28 6.60
CA PHE A 156 5.29 8.88 7.10
C PHE A 156 6.22 10.05 7.42
N ILE A 157 6.15 11.14 6.67
CA ILE A 157 6.88 12.38 6.99
C ILE A 157 6.44 12.93 8.34
N GLU A 158 5.13 12.99 8.61
CA GLU A 158 4.62 13.43 9.91
C GLU A 158 5.08 12.50 11.04
N ALA A 159 5.02 11.18 10.84
CA ALA A 159 5.51 10.21 11.82
C ALA A 159 7.03 10.32 12.05
N ALA A 160 7.82 10.61 11.01
CA ALA A 160 9.25 10.84 11.11
C ALA A 160 9.56 12.14 11.85
N ARG A 161 8.84 13.24 11.55
CA ARG A 161 9.00 14.56 12.20
C ARG A 161 8.84 14.47 13.71
N VAL A 162 7.82 13.75 14.18
CA VAL A 162 7.58 13.53 15.62
C VAL A 162 8.75 12.79 16.27
N ARG A 163 9.32 11.78 15.62
CA ARG A 163 10.43 10.95 16.15
C ARG A 163 11.79 11.60 16.10
N LEU A 164 12.00 12.47 15.12
CA LEU A 164 13.23 13.21 14.93
C LEU A 164 13.21 14.56 15.66
N CYS A 165 12.13 14.86 16.38
CA CYS A 165 12.00 16.10 17.15
C CYS A 165 13.17 16.22 18.15
N GLY A 166 13.94 17.31 18.03
CA GLY A 166 15.12 17.57 18.85
C GLY A 166 16.38 16.80 18.46
N ASP A 167 16.36 15.99 17.39
CA ASP A 167 17.55 15.35 16.85
C ASP A 167 18.32 16.31 15.94
N ALA A 168 19.57 16.60 16.31
CA ALA A 168 20.47 17.47 15.55
C ALA A 168 21.56 16.71 14.76
N GLY A 169 21.51 15.38 14.76
CA GLY A 169 22.49 14.56 14.05
C GLY A 169 22.21 14.43 12.54
N PRO A 170 23.15 13.83 11.77
CA PRO A 170 22.96 13.59 10.36
C PRO A 170 21.74 12.71 10.09
N LEU A 171 20.96 13.05 9.06
CA LEU A 171 19.79 12.29 8.64
C LEU A 171 20.03 11.66 7.28
N ILE A 172 19.61 10.40 7.15
CA ILE A 172 19.78 9.63 5.92
C ILE A 172 18.49 8.90 5.61
N VAL A 173 18.06 8.97 4.37
CA VAL A 173 17.01 8.10 3.84
C VAL A 173 17.66 7.00 3.01
N LEU A 174 17.31 5.76 3.30
CA LEU A 174 17.89 4.57 2.70
C LEU A 174 16.86 3.77 1.92
N SER A 175 17.22 3.41 0.68
CA SER A 175 16.50 2.38 -0.09
C SER A 175 17.07 0.99 0.23
N PRO A 176 16.25 0.01 0.64
CA PRO A 176 16.76 -1.30 1.00
C PRO A 176 17.13 -2.17 -0.21
N ASP A 177 16.78 -1.74 -1.43
CA ASP A 177 17.29 -2.26 -2.69
C ASP A 177 17.31 -1.19 -3.80
N GLU A 178 17.83 -1.53 -4.98
CA GLU A 178 17.93 -0.63 -6.13
C GLU A 178 16.56 -0.21 -6.70
N GLY A 179 15.55 -1.08 -6.59
CA GLY A 179 14.22 -0.82 -7.13
C GLY A 179 13.51 0.33 -6.40
N GLY A 180 13.76 0.46 -5.09
CA GLY A 180 13.20 1.50 -4.24
C GLY A 180 13.88 2.87 -4.31
N ILE A 181 15.02 3.03 -5.00
CA ILE A 181 15.84 4.27 -4.93
C ILE A 181 15.03 5.53 -5.27
N LYS A 182 14.21 5.49 -6.32
CA LYS A 182 13.37 6.65 -6.71
C LYS A 182 12.32 7.00 -5.65
N ARG A 183 11.80 6.00 -4.94
CA ARG A 183 10.84 6.19 -3.84
C ARG A 183 11.52 6.81 -2.63
N ALA A 184 12.67 6.25 -2.24
CA ALA A 184 13.50 6.77 -1.15
C ALA A 184 13.92 8.22 -1.43
N GLU A 185 14.30 8.55 -2.66
CA GLU A 185 14.70 9.92 -3.03
C GLU A 185 13.53 10.92 -2.93
N LYS A 186 12.34 10.55 -3.39
CA LYS A 186 11.13 11.37 -3.24
C LYS A 186 10.75 11.58 -1.77
N PHE A 187 10.98 10.59 -0.91
CA PHE A 187 10.78 10.70 0.52
C PHE A 187 11.85 11.62 1.15
N ARG A 188 13.11 11.45 0.77
CA ARG A 188 14.25 12.25 1.22
C ARG A 188 14.07 13.74 0.98
N LEU A 189 13.66 14.11 -0.23
CA LEU A 189 13.40 15.51 -0.59
C LEU A 189 12.27 16.09 0.27
N ALA A 190 11.14 15.40 0.37
CA ALA A 190 10.02 15.85 1.20
C ALA A 190 10.38 15.98 2.68
N LEU A 191 11.19 15.06 3.22
CA LEU A 191 11.67 15.14 4.60
C LEU A 191 12.63 16.30 4.81
N SER A 192 13.53 16.54 3.85
CA SER A 192 14.46 17.66 3.89
C SER A 192 13.72 18.99 3.91
N ASP A 193 12.66 19.11 3.08
CA ASP A 193 11.81 20.30 3.02
C ASP A 193 11.02 20.50 4.32
N GLU A 194 10.40 19.44 4.85
CA GLU A 194 9.61 19.50 6.10
C GLU A 194 10.48 19.87 7.31
N LEU A 195 11.68 19.31 7.42
CA LEU A 195 12.56 19.54 8.56
C LEU A 195 13.46 20.78 8.40
N GLY A 196 13.56 21.34 7.18
CA GLY A 196 14.45 22.46 6.88
C GLY A 196 15.94 22.13 7.04
N VAL A 197 16.33 20.86 6.95
CA VAL A 197 17.72 20.40 7.09
C VAL A 197 18.11 19.46 5.95
N PRO A 198 19.41 19.37 5.59
CA PRO A 198 19.87 18.41 4.59
C PRO A 198 19.68 16.97 5.06
N VAL A 199 19.11 16.14 4.18
CA VAL A 199 18.99 14.69 4.39
C VAL A 199 19.78 13.99 3.27
N ALA A 200 20.72 13.11 3.61
CA ALA A 200 21.50 12.38 2.62
C ALA A 200 20.78 11.10 2.14
N SER A 201 21.25 10.53 1.02
CA SER A 201 20.71 9.30 0.43
C SER A 201 21.68 8.14 0.63
N ALA A 202 21.16 6.95 0.92
CA ALA A 202 21.91 5.70 0.87
C ALA A 202 21.09 4.59 0.23
N PHE A 203 21.73 3.49 -0.18
CA PHE A 203 21.02 2.28 -0.60
C PHE A 203 21.83 1.03 -0.33
N VAL A 204 21.17 -0.11 -0.34
CA VAL A 204 21.83 -1.42 -0.22
C VAL A 204 21.84 -2.08 -1.59
N GLU A 205 23.04 -2.36 -2.09
CA GLU A 205 23.22 -3.08 -3.35
C GLU A 205 22.94 -4.56 -3.15
N LYS A 206 22.20 -5.15 -4.09
CA LYS A 206 21.77 -6.54 -4.01
C LYS A 206 22.29 -7.33 -5.20
N TYR A 207 23.41 -8.01 -5.00
CA TYR A 207 23.85 -9.02 -5.96
C TYR A 207 22.97 -10.28 -5.87
N ARG A 208 22.56 -10.79 -7.02
CA ARG A 208 21.79 -12.03 -7.13
C ARG A 208 22.49 -12.94 -8.14
N SER A 209 22.99 -14.09 -7.67
CA SER A 209 23.58 -15.12 -8.51
C SER A 209 22.78 -16.41 -8.40
N GLY A 210 21.95 -16.69 -9.41
CA GLY A 210 21.02 -17.83 -9.39
C GLY A 210 19.96 -17.72 -8.28
N THR A 211 19.80 -18.78 -7.48
CA THR A 211 18.89 -18.83 -6.31
C THR A 211 19.51 -18.26 -5.04
N LEU A 212 20.83 -18.02 -5.02
CA LEU A 212 21.56 -17.49 -3.88
C LEU A 212 21.53 -15.95 -3.90
N LEU A 213 21.07 -15.41 -2.79
CA LEU A 213 21.15 -13.99 -2.48
C LEU A 213 22.44 -13.76 -1.71
N SER A 214 23.51 -13.37 -2.40
CA SER A 214 24.76 -12.93 -1.81
C SER A 214 24.94 -11.46 -2.12
N GLY A 215 24.79 -10.58 -1.14
CA GLY A 215 24.83 -9.12 -1.34
C GLY A 215 24.24 -8.37 -0.14
N GLY A 216 24.73 -7.15 0.08
CA GLY A 216 24.42 -6.32 1.24
C GLY A 216 25.38 -5.12 1.39
N THR A 217 26.03 -4.72 0.30
CA THR A 217 26.98 -3.61 0.35
C THR A 217 26.20 -2.33 0.53
N LEU A 218 26.45 -1.66 1.64
CA LEU A 218 25.91 -0.34 1.90
C LEU A 218 26.62 0.69 1.02
N VAL A 219 25.86 1.44 0.24
CA VAL A 219 26.35 2.58 -0.53
C VAL A 219 25.84 3.86 0.14
N GLY A 220 26.77 4.67 0.62
CA GLY A 220 26.51 5.87 1.42
C GLY A 220 27.15 5.77 2.81
N GLU A 221 27.54 6.91 3.38
CA GLU A 221 28.09 6.98 4.74
C GLU A 221 26.94 7.11 5.74
N VAL A 222 26.83 6.20 6.71
CA VAL A 222 25.73 6.17 7.69
C VAL A 222 26.16 6.32 9.12
N LYS A 223 27.47 6.43 9.37
CA LYS A 223 28.02 6.51 10.72
C LYS A 223 27.42 7.69 11.49
N ASP A 224 27.02 7.41 12.73
CA ASP A 224 26.44 8.36 13.68
C ASP A 224 25.12 9.02 13.23
N ALA A 225 24.55 8.60 12.09
CA ALA A 225 23.33 9.16 11.52
C ALA A 225 22.06 8.46 12.04
N ALA A 226 20.93 9.17 11.97
CA ALA A 226 19.61 8.52 12.00
C ALA A 226 19.23 8.09 10.58
N VAL A 227 19.01 6.79 10.39
CA VAL A 227 18.72 6.19 9.08
C VAL A 227 17.25 5.80 8.99
N LEU A 228 16.55 6.34 7.99
CA LEU A 228 15.16 6.06 7.68
C LEU A 228 15.10 5.15 6.45
N ILE A 229 14.78 3.88 6.65
CA ILE A 229 14.62 2.89 5.58
C ILE A 229 13.21 2.99 5.03
N VAL A 230 13.05 3.18 3.72
CA VAL A 230 11.73 3.40 3.08
C VAL A 230 11.46 2.36 2.00
N ASP A 231 10.32 1.67 2.07
CA ASP A 231 9.91 0.67 1.07
C ASP A 231 8.38 0.66 0.81
N ASP A 232 7.93 0.01 -0.26
CA ASP A 232 6.48 -0.18 -0.51
C ASP A 232 5.90 -1.31 0.33
N LEU A 233 6.63 -2.42 0.48
CA LEU A 233 6.07 -3.65 1.00
C LEU A 233 7.01 -4.36 1.97
N LEU A 234 6.52 -4.60 3.19
CA LEU A 234 7.13 -5.51 4.14
C LEU A 234 6.41 -6.86 4.10
N ALA A 235 6.94 -7.79 3.29
CA ALA A 235 6.41 -9.15 3.16
C ALA A 235 7.00 -10.12 4.18
N THR A 236 8.19 -10.69 3.93
CA THR A 236 8.87 -11.61 4.87
C THR A 236 9.80 -10.90 5.86
N GLY A 237 10.02 -9.59 5.66
CA GLY A 237 10.99 -8.80 6.41
C GLY A 237 12.45 -8.98 5.97
N ALA A 238 12.78 -10.00 5.16
CA ALA A 238 14.17 -10.34 4.85
C ALA A 238 14.97 -9.22 4.15
N THR A 239 14.34 -8.40 3.33
CA THR A 239 14.99 -7.24 2.70
C THR A 239 15.31 -6.16 3.74
N ILE A 240 14.34 -5.82 4.58
CA ILE A 240 14.51 -4.88 5.70
C ILE A 240 15.56 -5.37 6.69
N CYS A 241 15.54 -6.64 7.11
CA CYS A 241 16.54 -7.18 8.03
C CYS A 241 17.96 -6.98 7.53
N ARG A 242 18.21 -7.25 6.24
CA ARG A 242 19.54 -7.06 5.64
C ARG A 242 19.94 -5.59 5.61
N ALA A 243 19.00 -4.70 5.28
CA ALA A 243 19.26 -3.27 5.27
C ALA A 243 19.58 -2.74 6.66
N VAL A 244 18.81 -3.15 7.68
CA VAL A 244 19.06 -2.83 9.09
C VAL A 244 20.45 -3.33 9.51
N GLN A 245 20.78 -4.59 9.23
CA GLN A 245 22.11 -5.14 9.56
C GLN A 245 23.24 -4.36 8.90
N ALA A 246 23.10 -3.98 7.62
CA ALA A 246 24.10 -3.21 6.90
C ALA A 246 24.31 -1.82 7.51
N VAL A 247 23.24 -1.11 7.87
CA VAL A 247 23.37 0.24 8.46
C VAL A 247 23.87 0.19 9.90
N THR A 248 23.47 -0.81 10.69
CA THR A 248 23.99 -1.02 12.04
C THR A 248 25.49 -1.34 11.99
N ALA A 249 25.93 -2.21 11.06
CA ALA A 249 27.35 -2.49 10.86
C ALA A 249 28.13 -1.25 10.35
N GLY A 250 27.47 -0.37 9.58
CA GLY A 250 28.00 0.94 9.17
C GLY A 250 28.04 1.99 10.27
N GLY A 251 27.58 1.69 11.49
CA GLY A 251 27.62 2.61 12.62
C GLY A 251 26.45 3.59 12.70
N ALA A 252 25.30 3.27 12.10
CA ALA A 252 24.09 4.06 12.26
C ALA A 252 23.69 4.18 13.74
N ARG A 253 23.37 5.41 14.18
CA ARG A 253 23.00 5.72 15.56
C ARG A 253 21.56 5.33 15.86
N ARG A 254 20.66 5.51 14.91
CA ARG A 254 19.23 5.20 15.00
C ARG A 254 18.75 4.62 13.68
N VAL A 255 17.81 3.68 13.74
CA VAL A 255 17.22 3.08 12.53
C VAL A 255 15.70 3.08 12.66
N LEU A 256 15.04 3.74 11.72
CA LEU A 256 13.59 3.82 11.57
C LEU A 256 13.22 3.16 10.25
N VAL A 257 12.14 2.39 10.23
CA VAL A 257 11.66 1.73 9.02
C VAL A 257 10.25 2.21 8.70
N PHE A 258 10.01 2.56 7.44
CA PHE A 258 8.71 2.96 6.91
C PHE A 258 8.37 2.10 5.70
N CYS A 259 7.30 1.31 5.80
CA CYS A 259 6.82 0.50 4.68
C CYS A 259 5.33 0.74 4.45
N ALA A 260 4.92 1.15 3.26
CA ALA A 260 3.51 1.45 2.99
C ALA A 260 2.58 0.28 3.37
N HIS A 261 2.93 -0.93 2.96
CA HIS A 261 2.14 -2.14 3.17
C HIS A 261 2.85 -3.13 4.09
N GLY A 262 2.33 -3.33 5.30
CA GLY A 262 2.76 -4.39 6.21
C GLY A 262 2.03 -5.69 5.94
N GLN A 263 2.57 -6.57 5.08
CA GLN A 263 1.96 -7.87 4.76
C GLN A 263 2.34 -8.96 5.79
N PHE A 264 3.51 -8.84 6.41
CA PHE A 264 3.99 -9.70 7.48
C PHE A 264 3.76 -11.22 7.27
N SER A 265 4.10 -11.72 6.09
CA SER A 265 4.00 -13.15 5.78
C SER A 265 5.07 -13.99 6.50
N ARG A 266 4.74 -15.24 6.83
CA ARG A 266 5.66 -16.20 7.49
C ARG A 266 6.19 -15.63 8.81
N ASP A 267 7.48 -15.77 9.08
CA ASP A 267 8.14 -15.34 10.33
C ASP A 267 8.42 -13.83 10.39
N ALA A 268 7.76 -12.99 9.57
CA ALA A 268 8.07 -11.57 9.49
C ALA A 268 7.94 -10.85 10.84
N HIS A 269 6.90 -11.14 11.63
CA HIS A 269 6.75 -10.56 12.97
C HIS A 269 7.93 -10.94 13.89
N HIS A 270 8.35 -12.20 13.87
CA HIS A 270 9.50 -12.66 14.65
C HIS A 270 10.81 -12.00 14.17
N ASN A 271 10.98 -11.90 12.85
CA ASN A 271 12.14 -11.23 12.25
C ASN A 271 12.19 -9.75 12.67
N MET A 272 11.06 -9.03 12.67
CA MET A 272 11.02 -7.62 13.04
C MET A 272 11.20 -7.40 14.54
N ALA A 273 10.64 -8.28 15.38
CA ALA A 273 10.72 -8.15 16.85
C ALA A 273 12.17 -8.18 17.39
N ASN A 274 13.09 -8.84 16.67
CA ASN A 274 14.48 -8.99 17.07
C ASN A 274 15.44 -8.02 16.35
N LEU A 275 14.94 -7.11 15.51
CA LEU A 275 15.80 -6.16 14.80
C LEU A 275 16.24 -5.01 15.72
N PRO A 276 17.49 -4.53 15.61
CA PRO A 276 17.96 -3.34 16.31
C PRO A 276 17.42 -2.07 15.62
N VAL A 277 16.11 -1.89 15.67
CA VAL A 277 15.39 -0.74 15.12
C VAL A 277 14.63 -0.03 16.23
N GLU A 278 14.45 1.27 16.07
CA GLU A 278 13.65 2.06 16.99
C GLU A 278 12.15 1.87 16.70
N SER A 279 11.76 1.90 15.41
CA SER A 279 10.40 1.62 14.98
C SER A 279 10.34 1.01 13.57
N VAL A 280 9.28 0.23 13.34
CA VAL A 280 8.83 -0.23 12.04
C VAL A 280 7.40 0.27 11.84
N THR A 281 7.26 1.33 11.08
CA THR A 281 5.98 2.00 10.83
C THR A 281 5.41 1.54 9.50
N VAL A 282 4.18 1.01 9.52
CA VAL A 282 3.41 0.66 8.32
C VAL A 282 2.12 1.45 8.23
N THR A 283 1.33 1.31 7.15
CA THR A 283 -0.05 1.80 7.15
C THR A 283 -1.03 0.67 7.46
N ASN A 284 -2.27 1.02 7.81
CA ASN A 284 -3.39 0.09 7.90
C ASN A 284 -4.06 -0.24 6.54
N SER A 285 -3.35 -0.06 5.41
CA SER A 285 -3.81 -0.53 4.08
C SER A 285 -3.95 -2.05 3.99
N LEU A 286 -3.28 -2.77 4.89
CA LEU A 286 -3.51 -4.18 5.21
C LEU A 286 -3.90 -4.29 6.69
N PRO A 287 -4.67 -5.31 7.10
CA PRO A 287 -4.93 -5.54 8.51
C PRO A 287 -3.63 -5.76 9.28
N GLN A 288 -3.52 -5.09 10.41
CA GLN A 288 -2.36 -5.17 11.30
C GLN A 288 -2.75 -6.02 12.51
N ILE A 289 -2.32 -7.29 12.54
CA ILE A 289 -2.58 -8.21 13.65
C ILE A 289 -1.39 -8.16 14.61
N GLN A 290 -1.64 -7.69 15.84
CA GLN A 290 -0.67 -7.61 16.95
C GLN A 290 0.65 -6.89 16.61
N THR A 291 0.66 -5.59 16.85
CA THR A 291 1.87 -4.78 17.02
C THR A 291 2.57 -5.17 18.33
N SER A 292 3.42 -6.18 18.32
CA SER A 292 4.33 -6.46 19.45
C SER A 292 5.72 -5.90 19.14
N GLY A 293 6.38 -5.35 20.16
CA GLY A 293 7.70 -4.73 20.02
C GLY A 293 7.67 -3.36 19.33
N HIS A 294 8.52 -3.18 18.32
CA HIS A 294 8.78 -1.90 17.62
C HIS A 294 7.87 -1.66 16.40
N VAL A 295 6.96 -2.58 16.08
CA VAL A 295 6.06 -2.43 14.91
C VAL A 295 4.85 -1.58 15.29
N GLU A 296 4.54 -0.58 14.48
CA GLU A 296 3.39 0.29 14.64
C GLU A 296 2.76 0.62 13.29
N TRP A 297 1.59 1.27 13.30
CA TRP A 297 0.94 1.68 12.07
C TRP A 297 0.37 3.10 12.15
N VAL A 298 0.33 3.78 10.99
CA VAL A 298 -0.35 5.05 10.77
C VAL A 298 -1.64 4.83 9.99
N ASP A 299 -2.68 5.59 10.32
CA ASP A 299 -3.99 5.47 9.69
C ASP A 299 -4.00 6.15 8.31
N CYS A 300 -4.19 5.39 7.23
CA CYS A 300 -4.35 5.92 5.89
C CYS A 300 -5.81 6.11 5.47
N ALA A 301 -6.78 5.78 6.33
CA ALA A 301 -8.21 5.97 6.03
C ALA A 301 -8.58 7.44 5.73
N PRO A 302 -8.04 8.46 6.43
CA PRO A 302 -8.30 9.86 6.09
C PRO A 302 -7.82 10.25 4.69
N LEU A 303 -6.65 9.74 4.26
CA LEU A 303 -6.10 9.96 2.92
C LEU A 303 -7.04 9.38 1.85
N ILE A 304 -7.56 8.17 2.09
CA ILE A 304 -8.49 7.51 1.17
C ILE A 304 -9.85 8.23 1.15
N ALA A 305 -10.36 8.66 2.31
CA ALA A 305 -11.60 9.42 2.39
C ALA A 305 -11.50 10.75 1.63
N ASP A 306 -10.36 11.46 1.73
CA ASP A 306 -10.16 12.70 0.97
C ASP A 306 -10.10 12.45 -0.55
N CYS A 307 -9.46 11.36 -0.97
CA CYS A 307 -9.47 10.93 -2.37
C CYS A 307 -10.89 10.63 -2.87
N ILE A 308 -11.68 9.86 -2.11
CA ILE A 308 -13.07 9.53 -2.45
C ILE A 308 -13.90 10.81 -2.60
N ARG A 309 -13.80 11.73 -1.63
CA ARG A 309 -14.50 13.03 -1.66
C ARG A 309 -14.14 13.82 -2.91
N ARG A 310 -12.85 13.98 -3.20
CA ARG A 310 -12.37 14.71 -4.39
C ARG A 310 -12.83 14.04 -5.69
N ILE A 311 -12.83 12.72 -5.80
CA ILE A 311 -13.34 12.01 -6.99
C ILE A 311 -14.85 12.24 -7.14
N HIS A 312 -15.60 12.13 -6.06
CA HIS A 312 -17.05 12.33 -6.04
C HIS A 312 -17.42 13.75 -6.51
N ASP A 313 -16.75 14.76 -5.96
CA ASP A 313 -16.95 16.17 -6.28
C ASP A 313 -16.32 16.60 -7.63
N ASN A 314 -15.68 15.66 -8.35
CA ASN A 314 -14.89 15.92 -9.56
C ASN A 314 -13.77 16.96 -9.36
N GLY A 315 -13.23 17.04 -8.13
CA GLY A 315 -12.08 17.84 -7.76
C GLY A 315 -10.73 17.22 -8.14
N PRO A 316 -9.64 18.00 -8.04
CA PRO A 316 -8.29 17.53 -8.33
C PRO A 316 -7.77 16.62 -7.21
N VAL A 317 -7.18 15.49 -7.59
CA VAL A 317 -6.51 14.55 -6.69
C VAL A 317 -4.98 14.66 -6.75
N THR A 318 -4.43 15.56 -7.57
CA THR A 318 -2.99 15.65 -7.88
C THR A 318 -2.12 15.74 -6.63
N GLU A 319 -2.51 16.55 -5.65
CA GLU A 319 -1.81 16.74 -4.36
C GLU A 319 -1.66 15.44 -3.54
N LEU A 320 -2.53 14.45 -3.76
CA LEU A 320 -2.47 13.15 -3.07
C LEU A 320 -1.58 12.14 -3.81
N THR A 321 -1.14 12.47 -5.02
CA THR A 321 -0.47 11.55 -5.96
C THR A 321 0.96 11.90 -6.31
N ILE A 322 1.42 13.12 -5.99
CA ILE A 322 2.75 13.63 -6.35
C ILE A 322 3.65 13.81 -5.15
#